data_AF-A0A183H6L3-F1
#
_entry.id   AF-A0A183H6L3-F1
#
_cell.length_a   1.000
_cell.length_b   1.000
_cell.length_c   1.000
_cell.angle_alpha   90.00
_cell.angle_beta   90.00
_cell.angle_gamma   90.00
#
_symmetry.space_group_name_H-M   'P 1'
#
loop_
_entity.id
_entity.type
_entity.pdbx_description
1 polymer ?
#
loop_
_entity_poly.entity_id
_entity_poly.type
_entity_poly.pdbx_seq_one_letter_code
_entity_poly.pdbx_strand_id
1 'polypeptide(L)'
;MDVNDNEPYFEKKLYVGSVAETASIDSAVISISALDKDTEASDNIFSYELINEHQYFYITTETGSSSTSVGVLRVKKVFFFFHLN
;
A
#
# COMPACT_ATOMS: atom_id res chain seq x y z
N MET A 1 31.57 -4.76 4.68
CA MET A 1 30.43 -4.45 3.80
C MET A 1 29.22 -4.71 4.66
N ASP A 2 28.36 -3.70 4.79
CA ASP A 2 27.03 -3.93 5.34
C ASP A 2 26.25 -4.73 4.29
N VAL A 3 25.46 -5.70 4.73
CA VAL A 3 24.70 -6.62 3.88
C VAL A 3 23.29 -6.63 4.45
N ASN A 4 22.29 -6.41 3.61
CA ASN A 4 20.89 -6.63 3.99
C ASN A 4 20.72 -8.06 4.53
N ASP A 5 20.55 -8.16 5.86
CA ASP A 5 20.49 -9.43 6.59
C ASP A 5 19.22 -9.58 7.44
N ASN A 6 18.38 -8.54 7.46
CA ASN A 6 17.06 -8.56 8.07
C ASN A 6 15.98 -8.58 6.99
N GLU A 7 14.82 -9.14 7.34
CA GLU A 7 13.66 -9.13 6.46
C GLU A 7 12.71 -7.97 6.82
N PRO A 8 12.05 -7.36 5.81
CA PRO A 8 11.07 -6.32 6.06
C PRO A 8 9.83 -6.90 6.75
N TYR A 9 9.26 -6.16 7.70
CA TYR A 9 8.04 -6.53 8.40
C TYR A 9 7.07 -5.35 8.47
N PHE A 10 5.77 -5.65 8.44
CA PHE A 10 4.74 -4.64 8.64
C PHE A 10 4.64 -4.23 10.12
N GLU A 11 4.42 -2.94 10.36
CA GLU A 11 4.23 -2.40 11.72
C GLU A 11 3.00 -2.99 12.43
N LYS A 12 1.95 -3.31 11.67
CA LYS A 12 0.69 -3.85 12.18
C LYS A 12 0.40 -5.22 11.60
N LYS A 13 -0.17 -6.10 12.44
CA LYS A 13 -0.69 -7.41 12.01
C LYS A 13 -1.97 -7.31 11.19
N LEU A 14 -2.72 -6.20 11.34
CA LEU A 14 -3.98 -5.97 10.64
C LEU A 14 -4.10 -4.49 10.27
N TYR A 15 -4.42 -4.24 9.01
CA TYR A 15 -4.76 -2.92 8.49
C TYR A 15 -6.25 -2.90 8.11
N VAL A 16 -6.98 -1.92 8.64
CA VAL A 16 -8.40 -1.72 8.34
C VAL A 16 -8.55 -0.34 7.73
N GLY A 17 -9.01 -0.29 6.48
CA GLY A 17 -9.34 0.94 5.76
C GLY A 17 -10.83 1.01 5.45
N SER A 18 -11.33 2.21 5.20
CA SER A 18 -12.71 2.47 4.78
C SER A 18 -12.72 3.47 3.65
N VAL A 19 -13.60 3.27 2.68
CA VAL A 19 -13.74 4.18 1.53
C VAL A 19 -15.22 4.30 1.17
N ALA A 20 -15.63 5.48 0.72
CA ALA A 20 -16.99 5.71 0.26
C ALA A 20 -17.27 4.91 -1.03
N GLU A 21 -18.50 4.41 -1.19
CA GLU A 21 -18.90 3.71 -2.42
C GLU A 21 -18.83 4.60 -3.67
N THR A 22 -18.93 5.91 -3.46
CA THR A 22 -18.84 6.97 -4.48
C THR A 22 -17.42 7.46 -4.72
N ALA A 23 -16.42 6.88 -4.05
CA ALA A 23 -15.03 7.30 -4.22
C ALA A 23 -14.60 7.11 -5.68
N SER A 24 -13.89 8.11 -6.21
CA SER A 24 -13.36 8.03 -7.56
C SER A 24 -12.27 6.96 -7.65
N ILE A 25 -12.02 6.48 -8.86
CA ILE A 25 -10.81 5.71 -9.17
C ILE A 25 -9.60 6.51 -8.67
N ASP A 26 -8.59 5.78 -8.21
CA ASP A 26 -7.35 6.28 -7.58
C ASP A 26 -7.51 6.90 -6.19
N SER A 27 -8.72 6.96 -5.62
CA SER A 27 -8.88 7.40 -4.23
C SER A 27 -8.05 6.52 -3.29
N ALA A 28 -7.26 7.16 -2.42
CA ALA A 28 -6.48 6.46 -1.39
C ALA A 28 -7.42 5.94 -0.29
N VAL A 29 -7.26 4.67 0.08
CA VAL A 29 -8.06 4.00 1.11
C VAL A 29 -7.28 3.91 2.41
N ILE A 30 -6.04 3.44 2.34
CA ILE A 30 -5.14 3.28 3.48
C ILE A 30 -3.69 3.29 3.00
N SER A 31 -2.79 3.82 3.84
CA SER A 31 -1.35 3.72 3.67
C SER A 31 -0.79 2.70 4.66
N ILE A 32 0.16 1.88 4.20
CA ILE A 32 0.88 0.87 4.98
C ILE A 32 2.38 1.08 4.83
N SER A 33 3.11 0.77 5.90
CA SER A 33 4.57 0.83 5.95
C SER A 33 5.13 -0.51 6.42
N ALA A 34 6.25 -0.88 5.81
CA ALA A 34 7.16 -1.89 6.32
C ALA A 34 8.37 -1.22 6.97
N LEU A 35 8.98 -1.92 7.90
CA LEU A 35 10.22 -1.55 8.56
C LEU A 35 11.23 -2.68 8.37
N ASP A 36 12.50 -2.31 8.29
CA ASP A 36 13.62 -3.22 8.33
C ASP A 36 14.61 -2.73 9.41
N LYS A 37 15.39 -3.65 9.98
CA LYS A 37 16.37 -3.34 11.03
C LYS A 37 17.76 -3.03 10.49
N ASP A 38 17.96 -3.18 9.18
CA ASP A 38 19.20 -2.80 8.51
C ASP A 38 19.51 -1.31 8.73
N THR A 39 20.80 -0.99 8.96
CA THR A 39 21.23 0.36 9.31
C THR A 39 21.40 1.29 8.12
N GLU A 40 21.66 0.75 6.93
CA GLU A 40 21.90 1.52 5.73
C GLU A 40 20.59 1.87 5.02
N ALA A 41 20.41 3.15 4.68
CA ALA A 41 19.18 3.60 4.03
C ALA A 41 18.98 2.98 2.64
N SER A 42 20.06 2.58 1.96
CA SER A 42 19.98 1.86 0.67
C SER A 42 19.30 0.51 0.78
N ASP A 43 19.36 -0.10 1.96
CA ASP A 43 18.84 -1.45 2.21
C ASP A 43 17.40 -1.39 2.73
N ASN A 44 16.88 -0.17 2.95
CA ASN A 44 15.55 0.15 3.45
C ASN A 44 14.62 0.73 2.35
N ILE A 45 14.76 0.25 1.11
CA ILE A 45 13.93 0.67 -0.03
C ILE A 45 12.88 -0.39 -0.32
N PHE A 46 11.62 -0.11 -0.01
CA PHE A 46 10.53 -1.08 -0.14
C PHE A 46 9.71 -0.92 -1.42
N SER A 47 9.18 -2.04 -1.91
CA SER A 47 8.09 -2.10 -2.89
C SER A 47 6.91 -2.88 -2.30
N TYR A 48 5.71 -2.54 -2.74
CA TYR A 48 4.47 -3.12 -2.23
C TYR A 48 3.64 -3.70 -3.36
N GLU A 49 3.13 -4.91 -3.14
CA GLU A 49 2.29 -5.65 -4.08
C GLU A 49 1.15 -6.34 -3.33
N LEU A 50 -0.01 -6.49 -3.98
CA LEU A 50 -1.08 -7.34 -3.47
C LEU A 50 -0.82 -8.78 -3.93
N ILE A 51 -0.77 -9.73 -3.00
CA ILE A 51 -0.54 -11.17 -3.29
C ILE A 51 -1.51 -11.70 -4.36
N ASN A 52 -2.74 -11.18 -4.38
CA ASN A 52 -3.72 -11.51 -5.38
C ASN A 52 -4.29 -10.23 -5.99
N GLU A 53 -4.58 -10.26 -7.30
CA GLU A 53 -5.35 -9.20 -7.91
C GLU A 53 -6.72 -9.05 -7.25
N HIS A 54 -7.10 -7.80 -6.98
CA HIS A 54 -8.42 -7.47 -6.47
C HIS A 54 -9.22 -6.72 -7.53
N GLN A 55 -10.51 -7.07 -7.64
CA GLN A 55 -11.40 -6.46 -8.63
C GLN A 55 -11.56 -4.94 -8.44
N TYR A 56 -11.53 -4.49 -7.18
CA TYR A 56 -11.86 -3.11 -6.80
C TYR A 56 -10.68 -2.30 -6.29
N PHE A 57 -9.55 -2.94 -6.00
CA PHE A 57 -8.42 -2.27 -5.37
C PHE A 57 -7.11 -2.67 -6.04
N TYR A 58 -6.14 -1.77 -5.98
CA TYR A 58 -4.75 -2.02 -6.34
C TYR A 58 -3.85 -1.32 -5.33
N ILE A 59 -2.57 -1.69 -5.27
CA ILE A 59 -1.59 -1.04 -4.39
C ILE A 59 -0.53 -0.34 -5.22
N THR A 60 -0.04 0.78 -4.69
CA THR A 60 1.05 1.56 -5.27
C THR A 60 2.16 1.72 -4.26
N THR A 61 3.39 1.78 -4.73
CA THR A 61 4.54 2.16 -3.91
C THR A 61 4.76 3.66 -4.09
N GLU A 62 4.65 4.42 -3.00
CA GLU A 62 4.75 5.88 -3.01
C GLU A 62 5.83 6.35 -2.02
N THR A 63 6.38 7.54 -2.27
CA THR A 63 7.32 8.18 -1.33
C THR A 63 6.54 8.89 -0.22
N GLY A 64 6.70 8.40 1.00
CA GLY A 64 6.17 9.04 2.21
C GLY A 64 6.93 10.31 2.61
N SER A 65 6.45 10.99 3.64
CA SER A 65 6.96 12.31 4.07
C SER A 65 8.43 12.33 4.51
N SER A 66 9.02 11.17 4.83
CA SER A 66 10.41 11.04 5.25
C SER A 66 11.29 10.30 4.22
N SER A 67 10.94 10.40 2.93
CA SER A 67 11.59 9.66 1.83
C SER A 67 11.51 8.12 1.96
N THR A 68 10.64 7.62 2.84
CA THR A 68 10.39 6.20 3.04
C THR A 68 9.36 5.69 2.04
N SER A 69 9.53 4.49 1.49
CA SER A 69 8.51 3.86 0.66
C SER A 69 7.30 3.44 1.49
N VAL A 70 6.09 3.84 1.07
CA VAL A 70 4.80 3.41 1.64
C VAL A 70 3.95 2.72 0.58
N GLY A 71 3.16 1.73 1.00
CA GLY A 71 2.16 1.09 0.17
C GLY A 71 0.82 1.82 0.31
N VAL A 72 0.24 2.31 -0.78
CA VAL A 72 -1.09 2.95 -0.75
C VAL A 72 -2.09 2.09 -1.49
N LEU A 73 -3.07 1.57 -0.76
CA LEU A 73 -4.22 0.86 -1.35
C LEU A 73 -5.17 1.89 -1.96
N ARG A 74 -5.50 1.69 -3.24
CA ARG A 74 -6.29 2.63 -4.05
C ARG A 74 -7.46 1.96 -4.73
N VAL A 75 -8.48 2.75 -5.03
CA VAL A 75 -9.69 2.31 -5.76
C VAL A 75 -9.37 2.06 -7.23
N LYS A 76 -9.54 0.82 -7.72
CA LYS A 76 -9.44 0.40 -9.13
C LYS A 76 -10.74 0.63 -9.90
N LYS A 77 -11.89 0.51 -9.22
CA LYS A 77 -13.22 0.55 -9.82
C LYS A 77 -14.24 1.11 -8.83
N VAL A 78 -15.14 1.98 -9.30
CA VAL A 78 -16.24 2.55 -8.51
C VAL A 78 -17.24 1.44 -8.14
N PHE A 79 -17.70 1.45 -6.88
CA PHE A 79 -18.58 0.41 -6.33
C PHE A 79 -20.03 0.52 -6.85
N PHE A 80 -20.51 1.73 -7.11
CA PHE A 80 -21.92 1.96 -7.42
C PHE A 80 -22.17 2.27 -8.90
N PHE A 81 -22.84 1.34 -9.59
CA PHE A 81 -23.46 1.56 -10.90
C PHE A 81 -24.83 0.86 -10.88
N PHE A 82 -25.91 1.61 -11.03
CA PHE A 82 -27.22 1.01 -11.32
C PHE A 82 -27.60 1.22 -12.77
N HIS A 83 -28.19 0.17 -13.35
CA HIS A 83 -28.95 0.25 -14.59
C HIS A 83 -30.43 0.19 -14.20
N LEU A 84 -31.18 1.26 -14.48
CA LEU A 84 -32.63 1.23 -14.38
C LEU A 84 -33.17 0.74 -15.73
N ASN A 85 -33.99 -0.33 -15.70
CA ASN A 85 -34.77 -0.78 -16.86
C ASN A 85 -36.05 0.05 -16.98
#